data_AF-A0A0F7Y087-F1
#
_entry.id   AF-A0A0F7Y087-F1
#
_cell.length_a   1.000
_cell.length_b   1.000
_cell.length_c   1.000
_cell.angle_alpha   90.00
_cell.angle_beta   90.00
_cell.angle_gamma   90.00
#
_symmetry.space_group_name_H-M   'P 1'
#
loop_
_entity.id
_entity.type
_entity.pdbx_description
1 polymer ?
#
loop_
_entity_poly.entity_id
_entity_poly.type
_entity_poly.pdbx_seq_one_letter_code
_entity_poly.pdbx_strand_id
1 'polypeptide(L)'
;MTTDRLSLLQFEHLSLKPAAASQFALSLKELEQLTLPERYAFRAAHYLGDLAEAENSQQLAVAKDQGIGFTQGLLTAAAIEDALAKRLIEVFNNASERAHKLLPQ
;
A
#
# COMPACT_ATOMS: atom_id res chain seq x y z
N MET A 1 -19.19 -1.92 17.90
CA MET A 1 -18.34 -2.70 16.98
C MET A 1 -18.04 -1.80 15.79
N THR A 2 -16.93 -1.07 15.84
CA THR A 2 -16.48 -0.27 14.70
C THR A 2 -15.81 -1.26 13.77
N THR A 3 -16.44 -1.61 12.65
CA THR A 3 -15.75 -2.36 11.60
C THR A 3 -14.50 -1.57 11.25
N ASP A 4 -13.34 -2.16 11.52
CA ASP A 4 -12.05 -1.56 11.20
C ASP A 4 -12.04 -1.21 9.70
N ARG A 5 -11.83 0.06 9.36
CA ARG A 5 -12.00 0.53 7.97
C ARG A 5 -10.92 -0.02 7.03
N LEU A 6 -9.78 -0.45 7.56
CA LEU A 6 -8.79 -1.20 6.79
C LEU A 6 -9.29 -2.60 6.46
N SER A 7 -10.02 -3.23 7.39
CA SER A 7 -10.75 -4.47 7.11
C SER A 7 -11.78 -4.27 5.99
N LEU A 8 -12.47 -3.13 5.90
CA LEU A 8 -13.37 -2.83 4.77
C LEU A 8 -12.63 -2.74 3.42
N LEU A 9 -11.41 -2.21 3.39
CA LEU A 9 -10.58 -2.23 2.18
C LEU A 9 -10.17 -3.66 1.78
N GLN A 10 -9.91 -4.56 2.74
CA GLN A 10 -9.76 -5.99 2.41
C GLN A 10 -11.01 -6.56 1.73
N PHE A 11 -12.20 -6.11 2.15
CA PHE A 11 -13.47 -6.52 1.53
C PHE A 11 -13.64 -5.94 0.10
N GLU A 12 -13.31 -4.67 -0.12
CA GLU A 12 -13.39 -4.06 -1.47
C GLU A 12 -12.47 -4.77 -2.47
N HIS A 13 -11.32 -5.24 -2.02
CA HIS A 13 -10.35 -5.98 -2.82
C HIS A 13 -10.63 -7.50 -2.88
N LEU A 14 -11.81 -7.99 -2.48
CA LEU A 14 -12.18 -9.41 -2.66
C LEU A 14 -12.34 -9.82 -4.13
N SER A 15 -12.44 -8.86 -5.05
CA SER A 15 -12.43 -9.07 -6.50
C SER A 15 -11.03 -9.36 -7.07
N LEU A 16 -9.98 -9.22 -6.24
CA LEU A 16 -8.61 -9.50 -6.65
C LEU A 16 -8.41 -10.96 -7.07
N LYS A 17 -7.52 -11.16 -8.05
CA LYS A 17 -6.96 -12.50 -8.31
C LYS A 17 -6.33 -13.03 -7.01
N PRO A 18 -6.41 -14.34 -6.69
CA PRO A 18 -5.96 -14.87 -5.39
C PRO A 18 -4.52 -14.49 -4.99
N ALA A 19 -3.62 -14.42 -5.96
CA ALA A 19 -2.24 -13.99 -5.73
C ALA A 19 -2.13 -12.51 -5.34
N ALA A 20 -2.88 -11.63 -6.00
CA ALA A 20 -2.96 -10.21 -5.68
C ALA A 20 -3.59 -9.99 -4.30
N ALA A 21 -4.69 -10.70 -3.98
CA ALA A 21 -5.32 -10.64 -2.65
C ALA A 21 -4.35 -11.03 -1.53
N SER A 22 -3.56 -12.08 -1.74
CA SER A 22 -2.58 -12.57 -0.77
C SER A 22 -1.45 -11.55 -0.53
N GLN A 23 -0.94 -10.94 -1.61
CA GLN A 23 0.08 -9.90 -1.52
C GLN A 23 -0.48 -8.62 -0.85
N PHE A 24 -1.71 -8.25 -1.15
CA PHE A 24 -2.37 -7.08 -0.59
C PHE A 24 -2.55 -7.22 0.91
N ALA A 25 -3.03 -8.39 1.37
CA ALA A 25 -3.20 -8.69 2.79
C ALA A 25 -1.88 -8.57 3.58
N LEU A 26 -0.75 -9.01 3.02
CA LEU A 26 0.56 -8.85 3.65
C LEU A 26 0.94 -7.36 3.76
N SER A 27 0.68 -6.59 2.71
CA SER A 27 1.00 -5.16 2.68
C SER A 27 0.14 -4.35 3.65
N LEU A 28 -1.14 -4.69 3.79
CA LEU A 28 -2.01 -4.09 4.80
C LEU A 28 -1.54 -4.40 6.22
N LYS A 29 -1.13 -5.64 6.49
CA LYS A 29 -0.59 -6.00 7.79
C LYS A 29 0.66 -5.19 8.14
N GLU A 30 1.53 -4.93 7.17
CA GLU A 30 2.71 -4.07 7.36
C GLU A 30 2.29 -2.61 7.64
N LEU A 31 1.31 -2.09 6.89
CA LEU A 31 0.77 -0.74 7.08
C LEU A 31 0.13 -0.55 8.46
N GLU A 32 -0.61 -1.55 8.97
CA GLU A 32 -1.21 -1.54 10.31
C GLU A 32 -0.17 -1.37 11.42
N GLN A 33 1.08 -1.81 11.22
CA GLN A 33 2.18 -1.62 12.17
C GLN A 33 2.75 -0.19 12.22
N LEU A 34 2.34 0.69 11.28
CA LEU A 34 2.89 2.03 11.16
C LEU A 34 2.21 3.09 12.04
N THR A 35 1.15 2.74 12.80
CA THR A 35 0.39 3.71 13.63
C THR A 35 0.05 5.01 12.87
N LEU A 36 -0.18 4.90 11.56
CA LEU A 36 -0.43 6.02 10.68
C LEU A 36 -1.83 6.60 10.97
N PRO A 37 -2.03 7.93 10.99
CA PRO A 37 -3.35 8.51 11.15
C PRO A 37 -4.33 7.93 10.13
N GLU A 38 -5.55 7.59 10.56
CA GLU A 38 -6.53 6.82 9.79
C GLU A 38 -6.75 7.36 8.37
N ARG A 39 -6.89 8.69 8.23
CA ARG A 39 -7.07 9.37 6.93
C ARG A 39 -5.92 9.10 5.94
N TYR A 40 -4.71 8.89 6.44
CA TYR A 40 -3.53 8.60 5.63
C TYR A 40 -3.34 7.10 5.43
N ALA A 41 -3.69 6.28 6.43
CA ALA A 41 -3.70 4.83 6.31
C ALA A 41 -4.65 4.37 5.20
N PHE A 42 -5.85 4.93 5.14
CA PHE A 42 -6.82 4.63 4.08
C PHE A 42 -6.26 4.94 2.69
N ARG A 43 -5.63 6.11 2.52
CA ARG A 43 -5.03 6.49 1.24
C ARG A 43 -3.82 5.61 0.88
N ALA A 44 -2.98 5.27 1.84
CA ALA A 44 -1.85 4.37 1.64
C ALA A 44 -2.31 2.97 1.21
N ALA A 45 -3.37 2.45 1.83
CA ALA A 45 -3.96 1.17 1.49
C ALA A 45 -4.46 1.13 0.03
N HIS A 46 -5.06 2.20 -0.49
CA HIS A 46 -5.43 2.25 -1.92
C HIS A 46 -4.22 2.08 -2.84
N TYR A 47 -3.11 2.78 -2.58
CA TYR A 47 -1.89 2.58 -3.38
C TYR A 47 -1.31 1.17 -3.26
N LEU A 48 -1.49 0.50 -2.11
CA LEU A 48 -1.13 -0.90 -1.94
C LEU A 48 -2.02 -1.84 -2.76
N GLY A 49 -3.30 -1.49 -2.92
CA GLY A 49 -4.24 -2.18 -3.81
C GLY A 49 -3.82 -2.04 -5.28
N ASP A 50 -3.52 -0.82 -5.71
CA ASP A 50 -3.04 -0.55 -7.08
C ASP A 50 -1.74 -1.33 -7.39
N LEU A 51 -0.83 -1.44 -6.42
CA LEU A 51 0.38 -2.27 -6.53
C LEU A 51 0.05 -3.76 -6.67
N ALA A 52 -0.93 -4.25 -5.92
CA ALA A 52 -1.36 -5.65 -5.97
C ALA A 52 -2.02 -6.01 -7.32
N GLU A 53 -2.74 -5.06 -7.90
CA GLU A 53 -3.49 -5.19 -9.16
C GLU A 53 -2.66 -4.98 -10.41
N ALA A 54 -1.44 -4.47 -10.29
CA ALA A 54 -0.59 -4.19 -11.42
C ALA A 54 -0.41 -5.43 -12.32
N GLU A 55 -0.75 -5.29 -13.60
CA GLU A 55 -0.71 -6.38 -14.57
C GLU A 55 0.59 -6.43 -15.35
N ASN A 56 1.41 -5.38 -15.26
CA ASN A 56 2.71 -5.27 -15.90
C ASN A 56 3.66 -4.39 -15.10
N SER A 57 4.95 -4.42 -15.47
CA SER A 57 6.02 -3.69 -14.78
C SER A 57 5.83 -2.17 -14.84
N GLN A 58 5.24 -1.64 -15.91
CA GLN A 58 4.99 -0.20 -16.04
C GLN A 58 3.91 0.26 -15.05
N GLN A 59 2.77 -0.45 -14.98
CA GLN A 59 1.72 -0.16 -13.99
C GLN A 59 2.27 -0.26 -12.57
N LEU A 60 3.07 -1.29 -12.30
CA LEU A 60 3.70 -1.49 -11.00
C LEU A 60 4.61 -0.33 -10.60
N ALA A 61 5.46 0.14 -11.53
CA ALA A 61 6.35 1.27 -11.31
C ALA A 61 5.56 2.56 -11.02
N VAL A 62 4.50 2.83 -11.80
CA VAL A 62 3.65 4.01 -11.59
C VAL A 62 2.94 3.96 -10.23
N ALA A 63 2.34 2.84 -9.87
CA ALA A 63 1.66 2.68 -8.58
C ALA A 63 2.65 2.84 -7.40
N LYS A 64 3.87 2.33 -7.54
CA LYS A 64 4.95 2.53 -6.57
C LYS A 64 5.31 4.01 -6.40
N ASP A 65 5.54 4.70 -7.51
CA ASP A 65 5.91 6.12 -7.49
C ASP A 65 4.81 7.00 -6.88
N GLN A 66 3.54 6.67 -7.11
CA GLN A 66 2.41 7.35 -6.47
C GLN A 66 2.39 7.14 -4.95
N GLY A 67 2.64 5.92 -4.46
CA GLY A 67 2.75 5.63 -3.03
C GLY A 67 3.91 6.40 -2.38
N ILE A 68 5.09 6.39 -3.02
CA ILE A 68 6.27 7.14 -2.54
C ILE A 68 6.00 8.64 -2.55
N GLY A 69 5.43 9.18 -3.63
CA GLY A 69 5.08 10.60 -3.75
C GLY A 69 4.07 11.04 -2.70
N PHE A 70 3.09 10.19 -2.37
CA PHE A 70 2.18 10.43 -1.26
C PHE A 70 2.92 10.56 0.08
N THR A 71 3.85 9.63 0.38
CA THR A 71 4.65 9.70 1.60
C THR A 71 5.51 10.96 1.67
N GLN A 72 6.15 11.34 0.55
CA GLN A 72 6.94 12.57 0.46
C GLN A 72 6.07 13.81 0.66
N GLY A 73 4.84 13.82 0.15
CA GLY A 73 3.87 14.88 0.38
C GLY A 73 3.51 15.04 1.86
N LEU A 74 3.28 13.92 2.57
CA LEU A 74 3.03 13.95 4.01
C LEU A 74 4.23 14.49 4.80
N LEU A 75 5.45 14.06 4.44
CA LEU A 75 6.68 14.54 5.09
C LEU A 75 6.88 16.03 4.85
N THR A 76 6.71 16.49 3.60
CA THR A 76 6.88 17.91 3.22
C THR A 76 5.86 18.80 3.93
N ALA A 77 4.64 18.29 4.12
CA ALA A 77 3.59 18.98 4.88
C ALA A 77 3.76 18.87 6.41
N ALA A 78 4.83 18.23 6.90
CA ALA A 78 5.04 17.91 8.31
C ALA A 78 3.87 17.16 8.97
N ALA A 79 3.11 16.40 8.18
CA ALA A 79 1.98 15.59 8.67
C ALA A 79 2.42 14.29 9.36
N ILE A 80 3.65 13.85 9.08
CA ILE A 80 4.34 12.72 9.70
C ILE A 80 5.82 13.05 9.87
N GLU A 81 6.48 12.37 10.80
CA GLU A 81 7.92 12.49 11.02
C GLU A 81 8.73 11.67 10.00
N ASP A 82 10.00 12.04 9.80
CA ASP A 82 10.93 11.37 8.87
C ASP A 82 11.04 9.86 9.13
N ALA A 83 11.09 9.44 10.39
CA ALA A 83 11.15 8.03 10.76
C ALA A 83 9.91 7.25 10.29
N LEU A 84 8.72 7.85 10.40
CA LEU A 84 7.48 7.25 9.93
C LEU A 84 7.40 7.25 8.40
N ALA A 85 7.85 8.33 7.76
CA ALA A 85 7.93 8.41 6.30
C ALA A 85 8.83 7.31 5.71
N LYS A 86 10.02 7.08 6.29
CA LYS A 86 10.93 6.01 5.87
C LYS A 86 10.28 4.63 5.96
N ARG A 87 9.60 4.35 7.08
CA ARG A 87 8.89 3.08 7.26
C ARG A 87 7.73 2.90 6.27
N LEU A 88 7.00 3.97 5.96
CA LEU A 88 5.93 3.92 4.97
C LEU A 88 6.45 3.69 3.54
N ILE A 89 7.58 4.31 3.18
CA ILE A 89 8.28 4.04 1.91
C ILE A 89 8.71 2.56 1.83
N GLU A 90 9.21 2.00 2.94
CA GLU A 90 9.59 0.58 3.01
C GLU A 90 8.39 -0.34 2.75
N VAL A 91 7.22 -0.04 3.31
CA VAL A 91 5.98 -0.80 3.02
C VAL A 91 5.63 -0.78 1.53
N PHE A 92 5.73 0.37 0.86
CA PHE A 92 5.51 0.45 -0.60
C PHE A 92 6.57 -0.31 -1.40
N ASN A 93 7.84 -0.26 -1.00
CA ASN A 93 8.91 -1.04 -1.63
C ASN A 93 8.65 -2.54 -1.51
N ASN A 94 8.36 -3.03 -0.30
CA ASN A 94 8.08 -4.44 -0.03
C ASN A 94 6.85 -4.93 -0.81
N ALA A 95 5.80 -4.11 -0.86
CA ALA A 95 4.61 -4.40 -1.66
C ALA A 95 4.94 -4.52 -3.15
N SER A 96 5.71 -3.58 -3.69
CA SER A 96 6.15 -3.60 -5.08
C SER A 96 7.01 -4.82 -5.41
N GLU A 97 7.95 -5.20 -4.55
CA GLU A 97 8.78 -6.40 -4.72
C GLU A 97 7.95 -7.68 -4.74
N ARG A 98 6.96 -7.79 -3.86
CA ARG A 98 6.04 -8.94 -3.85
C ARG A 98 5.22 -8.99 -5.13
N ALA A 99 4.65 -7.86 -5.57
CA ALA A 99 3.84 -7.79 -6.77
C ALA A 99 4.66 -8.08 -8.04
N HIS A 100 5.90 -7.60 -8.11
CA HIS A 100 6.81 -7.88 -9.23
C HIS A 100 7.03 -9.38 -9.43
N LYS A 101 7.11 -10.17 -8.35
CA LYS A 101 7.28 -11.63 -8.42
C LYS A 101 6.04 -12.35 -8.98
N LEU A 102 4.90 -11.69 -9.02
CA LEU A 102 3.63 -12.22 -9.50
C LEU A 102 3.31 -11.79 -10.95
N LEU A 103 4.09 -10.87 -11.52
CA LEU A 103 3.89 -10.44 -12.90
C LEU A 103 4.20 -11.58 -13.88
N PRO A 104 3.41 -11.70 -14.98
CA PRO A 104 3.73 -12.63 -16.05
C PRO A 104 5.08 -12.24 -16.68
N GLN A 105 5.95 -13.24 -16.90
CA GLN A 105 7.26 -13.05 -17.55
C GLN A 105 7.15 -12.90 -19.06
#